data_AF-A0A7W7TAH9-F1
#
_entry.id   AF-A0A7W7TAH9-F1
#
_cell.length_a   1.000
_cell.length_b   1.000
_cell.length_c   1.000
_cell.angle_alpha   90.00
_cell.angle_beta   90.00
_cell.angle_gamma   90.00
#
_symmetry.space_group_name_H-M   'P 1'
#
loop_
_entity.id
_entity.type
_entity.pdbx_description
1 polymer ?
#
loop_
_entity_poly.entity_id
_entity_poly.type
_entity_poly.pdbx_seq_one_letter_code
_entity_poly.pdbx_strand_id
1 'polypeptide(L)'
;MGQLWIAGCVVIVTAVVLASLSLRRRGSMLPATLLGSIGLFLLVTGWLFAVDPNAPKNEAIKTGGLAGGAVVALYALWLNDRRRRTDEERQAIETRRHELENARAEHDRSRVADERFARAIELLGHETEQVRSGALHALAGLARNRDEYRQTVLDVLCAYLRRPFRRGKSDDPELQVRHTAQLLINNLLPGLRDADAQHHVLNLTGAYLEYFDISERQVGTLLVRGATFSHSTSFRGLVVHGDAYFTESKCKGRLRLDNAVFHGKAWFSKVDASEGEVVLTGARFLGETKFAGSTGLGRD
;
A
#
# COMPACT_ATOMS: atom_id res chain seq x y z
N MET A 1 16.47 -76.69 -8.93
CA MET A 1 15.46 -75.70 -9.37
C MET A 1 14.28 -75.58 -8.39
N GLY A 2 13.76 -76.67 -7.80
CA GLY A 2 12.57 -76.61 -6.91
C GLY A 2 12.67 -75.84 -5.58
N GLN A 3 13.83 -75.28 -5.20
CA GLN A 3 14.00 -74.52 -3.95
C GLN A 3 13.85 -73.00 -4.10
N LEU A 4 13.82 -72.47 -5.33
CA LEU A 4 13.77 -71.02 -5.57
C LEU A 4 12.46 -70.37 -5.09
N TRP A 5 11.33 -71.08 -5.25
CA TRP A 5 10.03 -70.62 -4.76
C TRP A 5 9.97 -70.58 -3.23
N ILE A 6 10.53 -71.59 -2.54
CA ILE A 6 10.62 -71.65 -1.07
C ILE A 6 11.50 -70.52 -0.55
N ALA A 7 12.65 -70.28 -1.19
CA ALA A 7 13.53 -69.16 -0.86
C ALA A 7 12.81 -67.80 -1.05
N GLY A 8 12.05 -67.63 -2.14
CA GLY A 8 11.22 -66.45 -2.36
C GLY A 8 10.19 -66.20 -1.25
N CYS A 9 9.48 -67.25 -0.81
CA CYS A 9 8.52 -67.16 0.30
C CYS A 9 9.18 -66.72 1.62
N VAL A 10 10.34 -67.29 1.97
CA VAL A 10 11.08 -66.93 3.19
C VAL A 10 11.52 -65.45 3.17
N VAL A 11 11.97 -64.98 2.01
CA VAL A 11 12.41 -63.59 1.81
C VAL A 11 11.24 -62.61 1.88
N ILE A 12 10.05 -62.97 1.38
CA ILE A 12 8.85 -62.13 1.52
C ILE A 12 8.39 -62.05 2.98
N VAL A 13 8.39 -63.16 3.72
CA VAL A 13 8.01 -63.17 5.14
C VAL A 13 8.94 -62.27 5.96
N THR A 14 10.25 -62.33 5.72
CA THR A 14 11.23 -61.45 6.37
C THR A 14 11.03 -59.98 5.98
N ALA A 15 10.71 -59.69 4.73
CA ALA A 15 10.38 -58.33 4.27
C ALA A 15 9.14 -57.75 4.98
N VAL A 16 8.08 -58.55 5.15
CA VAL A 16 6.85 -58.13 5.85
C VAL A 16 7.11 -57.83 7.33
N VAL A 17 7.90 -58.67 8.01
CA VAL A 17 8.31 -58.45 9.40
C VAL A 17 9.09 -57.13 9.53
N LEU A 18 10.03 -56.87 8.61
CA LEU A 18 10.79 -55.62 8.59
C LEU A 18 9.93 -54.40 8.26
N ALA A 19 8.94 -54.53 7.38
CA ALA A 19 7.98 -53.48 7.07
C ALA A 19 7.14 -53.12 8.31
N SER A 20 6.64 -54.13 9.04
CA SER A 20 5.87 -53.95 10.28
C SER A 20 6.69 -53.25 11.36
N LEU A 21 7.95 -53.66 11.56
CA LEU A 21 8.86 -53.04 12.53
C LEU A 21 9.22 -51.59 12.14
N SER A 22 9.45 -51.32 10.86
CA SER A 22 9.77 -49.97 10.37
C SER A 22 8.57 -49.01 10.47
N LEU A 23 7.34 -49.48 10.22
CA LEU A 23 6.11 -48.73 10.48
C LEU A 23 5.96 -48.38 11.96
N ARG A 24 6.23 -49.34 12.87
CA ARG A 24 6.16 -49.12 14.33
C ARG A 24 7.22 -48.14 14.83
N ARG A 25 8.42 -48.15 14.24
CA ARG A 25 9.56 -47.32 14.67
C ARG A 25 9.71 -46.02 13.87
N ARG A 26 8.80 -45.72 12.92
CA ARG A 26 8.96 -44.64 11.93
C ARG A 26 10.34 -44.66 11.22
N GLY A 27 10.91 -45.85 11.04
CA GLY A 27 12.18 -46.05 10.34
C GLY A 27 12.03 -46.02 8.82
N SER A 28 13.15 -46.00 8.08
CA SER A 28 13.10 -46.08 6.62
C SER A 28 12.58 -47.46 6.17
N MET A 29 11.64 -47.48 5.22
CA MET A 29 11.05 -48.73 4.70
C MET A 29 11.89 -49.35 3.57
N LEU A 30 12.96 -48.67 3.16
CA LEU A 30 13.92 -49.09 2.12
C LEU A 30 14.41 -50.55 2.25
N PRO A 31 14.83 -51.03 3.44
CA PRO A 31 15.35 -52.40 3.58
C PRO A 31 14.25 -53.44 3.33
N ALA A 32 13.04 -53.16 3.82
CA ALA A 32 11.88 -54.04 3.67
C ALA A 32 11.41 -54.12 2.21
N THR A 33 11.41 -52.99 1.48
CA THR A 33 11.02 -52.96 0.07
C THR A 33 12.05 -53.63 -0.85
N LEU A 34 13.35 -53.48 -0.56
CA LEU A 34 14.41 -54.17 -1.31
C LEU A 34 14.33 -55.68 -1.12
N LEU A 35 14.15 -56.14 0.13
CA LEU A 35 13.98 -57.57 0.41
C LEU A 35 12.67 -58.11 -0.21
N GLY A 36 11.57 -57.36 -0.11
CA GLY A 36 10.29 -57.74 -0.72
C GLY A 36 10.38 -57.86 -2.25
N SER A 37 11.09 -56.95 -2.91
CA SER A 37 11.36 -56.98 -4.35
C SER A 37 12.18 -58.21 -4.76
N ILE A 38 13.26 -58.51 -4.03
CA ILE A 38 14.11 -59.70 -4.27
C ILE A 38 13.32 -61.00 -4.01
N GLY A 39 12.53 -61.04 -2.94
CA GLY A 39 11.66 -62.18 -2.63
C GLY A 39 10.63 -62.43 -3.72
N LEU A 40 9.97 -61.38 -4.21
CA LEU A 40 8.99 -61.46 -5.29
C LEU A 40 9.63 -61.93 -6.61
N PHE A 41 10.83 -61.44 -6.94
CA PHE A 41 11.61 -61.90 -8.08
C PHE A 41 11.87 -63.41 -8.01
N LEU A 42 12.38 -63.90 -6.88
CA LEU A 42 12.69 -65.32 -6.67
C LEU A 42 11.43 -66.18 -6.67
N LEU A 43 10.33 -65.68 -6.12
CA LEU A 43 9.05 -66.39 -6.04
C LEU A 43 8.44 -66.54 -7.44
N VAL A 44 8.30 -65.46 -8.21
CA VAL A 44 7.72 -65.49 -9.57
C VAL A 44 8.58 -66.33 -10.53
N THR A 45 9.90 -66.12 -10.51
CA THR A 45 10.83 -66.89 -11.35
C THR A 45 10.79 -68.38 -10.98
N GLY A 46 10.85 -68.69 -9.68
CA GLY A 46 10.81 -70.06 -9.17
C GLY A 46 9.48 -70.78 -9.42
N TRP A 47 8.36 -70.06 -9.34
CA TRP A 47 7.02 -70.59 -9.63
C TRP A 47 6.85 -70.95 -11.11
N LEU A 48 7.28 -70.07 -12.01
CA LEU A 48 7.22 -70.32 -13.46
C LEU A 48 8.02 -71.58 -13.86
N PHE A 49 9.20 -71.76 -13.29
CA PHE A 49 10.01 -72.97 -13.50
C PHE A 49 9.39 -74.24 -12.91
N ALA A 50 8.52 -74.13 -11.90
CA ALA A 50 7.87 -75.26 -11.26
C ALA A 50 6.59 -75.69 -12.00
N VAL A 51 5.84 -74.73 -12.55
CA VAL A 51 4.58 -74.99 -13.28
C VAL A 51 4.85 -75.38 -14.73
N ASP A 52 5.87 -74.81 -15.37
CA ASP A 52 6.13 -75.03 -16.79
C ASP A 52 7.62 -75.31 -17.06
N PRO A 53 8.07 -76.57 -16.95
CA PRO A 53 9.50 -76.94 -17.01
C PRO A 53 10.16 -76.66 -18.37
N ASN A 54 9.36 -76.57 -19.44
CA ASN A 54 9.81 -76.33 -20.80
C ASN A 54 9.77 -74.83 -21.19
N ALA A 55 9.30 -73.95 -20.31
CA ALA A 55 9.26 -72.53 -20.58
C ALA A 55 10.68 -71.97 -20.82
N PRO A 56 10.85 -71.06 -21.79
CA PRO A 56 12.15 -70.53 -22.12
C PRO A 56 12.67 -69.69 -20.94
N LYS A 57 13.89 -70.00 -20.46
CA LYS A 57 14.49 -69.42 -19.24
C LYS A 57 14.53 -67.88 -19.25
N ASN A 58 14.57 -67.27 -20.44
CA ASN A 58 14.58 -65.83 -20.62
C ASN A 58 13.23 -65.17 -20.28
N GLU A 59 12.10 -65.84 -20.47
CA GLU A 59 10.77 -65.30 -20.17
C GLU A 59 10.51 -65.28 -18.67
N ALA A 60 10.87 -66.35 -17.95
CA ALA A 60 10.73 -66.41 -16.50
C ALA A 60 11.57 -65.35 -15.76
N ILE A 61 12.79 -65.08 -16.25
CA ILE A 61 13.64 -64.02 -15.68
C ILE A 61 13.08 -62.63 -16.00
N LYS A 62 12.50 -62.43 -17.19
CA LYS A 62 11.86 -61.15 -17.56
C LYS A 62 10.63 -60.88 -16.69
N THR A 63 9.75 -61.86 -16.47
CA THR A 63 8.55 -61.68 -15.64
C THR A 63 8.90 -61.46 -14.16
N GLY A 64 9.85 -62.23 -13.63
CA GLY A 64 10.37 -62.01 -12.28
C GLY A 64 10.99 -60.62 -12.11
N GLY A 65 11.79 -60.18 -13.10
CA GLY A 65 12.40 -58.85 -13.13
C GLY A 65 11.38 -57.71 -13.16
N LEU A 66 10.32 -57.84 -13.96
CA LEU A 66 9.20 -56.90 -14.00
C LEU A 66 8.47 -56.83 -12.65
N ALA A 67 8.21 -57.98 -12.03
CA ALA A 67 7.53 -58.05 -10.74
C ALA A 67 8.35 -57.36 -9.62
N GLY A 68 9.64 -57.68 -9.50
CA GLY A 68 10.54 -57.05 -8.54
C GLY A 68 10.75 -55.56 -8.80
N GLY A 69 10.93 -55.17 -10.08
CA GLY A 69 11.08 -53.78 -10.50
C GLY A 69 9.85 -52.92 -10.20
N ALA A 70 8.63 -53.46 -10.35
CA ALA A 70 7.39 -52.76 -10.04
C ALA A 70 7.30 -52.36 -8.55
N VAL A 71 7.75 -53.21 -7.62
CA VAL A 71 7.78 -52.90 -6.19
C VAL A 71 8.71 -51.73 -5.87
N VAL A 72 9.91 -51.72 -6.47
CA VAL A 72 10.87 -50.63 -6.29
C VAL A 72 10.34 -49.33 -6.90
N ALA A 73 9.73 -49.40 -8.09
CA ALA A 73 9.13 -48.25 -8.76
C ALA A 73 8.00 -47.62 -7.94
N LEU A 74 7.09 -48.43 -7.38
CA LEU A 74 6.01 -47.94 -6.51
C LEU A 74 6.54 -47.32 -5.22
N TYR A 75 7.58 -47.89 -4.63
CA TYR A 75 8.22 -47.31 -3.44
C TYR A 75 8.91 -45.98 -3.75
N ALA A 76 9.60 -45.87 -4.89
CA ALA A 76 10.20 -44.62 -5.35
C ALA A 76 9.13 -43.54 -5.58
N LEU A 77 8.01 -43.90 -6.20
CA LEU A 77 6.87 -43.01 -6.39
C LEU A 77 6.28 -42.53 -5.06
N TRP A 78 6.08 -43.44 -4.10
CA TRP A 78 5.59 -43.10 -2.77
C TRP A 78 6.54 -42.17 -2.01
N LEU A 79 7.86 -42.42 -2.10
CA LEU A 79 8.86 -41.58 -1.47
C LEU A 79 8.87 -40.17 -2.09
N ASN A 80 8.71 -40.08 -3.41
CA ASN A 80 8.63 -38.81 -4.12
C ASN A 80 7.36 -38.04 -3.76
N ASP A 81 6.20 -38.70 -3.73
CA ASP A 81 4.93 -38.09 -3.30
C ASP A 81 5.03 -37.59 -1.85
N ARG A 82 5.63 -38.38 -0.95
CA ARG A 82 5.82 -37.99 0.44
C ARG A 82 6.77 -36.80 0.61
N ARG A 83 7.88 -36.76 -0.15
CA ARG A 83 8.80 -35.60 -0.16
C ARG A 83 8.10 -34.36 -0.68
N ARG A 84 7.35 -34.49 -1.77
CA ARG A 84 6.58 -33.40 -2.36
C ARG A 84 5.61 -32.79 -1.34
N ARG A 85 4.85 -33.62 -0.62
CA ARG A 85 3.93 -33.12 0.43
C ARG A 85 4.66 -32.37 1.54
N THR A 86 5.80 -32.88 2.01
CA THR A 86 6.57 -32.19 3.06
C THR A 86 7.16 -30.87 2.59
N ASP A 87 7.57 -30.78 1.33
CA ASP A 87 8.12 -29.55 0.76
C ASP A 87 7.01 -28.53 0.50
N GLU A 88 5.83 -28.98 0.04
CA GLU A 88 4.62 -28.14 -0.08
C GLU A 88 4.16 -27.59 1.27
N GLU A 89 4.15 -28.40 2.33
CA GLU A 89 3.83 -27.96 3.69
C GLU A 89 4.84 -26.92 4.22
N ARG A 90 6.14 -27.14 3.98
CA ARG A 90 7.19 -26.18 4.36
C ARG A 90 7.02 -24.85 3.65
N GLN A 91 6.80 -24.89 2.33
CA GLN A 91 6.57 -23.69 1.53
C GLN A 91 5.35 -22.94 2.03
N ALA A 92 4.24 -23.64 2.33
CA ALA A 92 3.03 -23.03 2.85
C ALA A 92 3.25 -22.35 4.22
N ILE A 93 4.04 -22.97 5.10
CA ILE A 93 4.40 -22.38 6.40
C ILE A 93 5.28 -21.14 6.21
N GLU A 94 6.28 -21.20 5.33
CA GLU A 94 7.17 -20.08 5.04
C GLU A 94 6.44 -18.89 4.42
N THR A 95 5.57 -19.12 3.42
CA THR A 95 4.73 -18.07 2.83
C THR A 95 3.83 -17.44 3.89
N ARG A 96 3.15 -18.27 4.71
CA ARG A 96 2.29 -17.76 5.77
C ARG A 96 3.05 -16.98 6.83
N ARG A 97 4.30 -17.39 7.13
CA ARG A 97 5.18 -16.66 8.04
C ARG A 97 5.58 -15.30 7.45
N HIS A 98 5.99 -15.26 6.19
CA HIS A 98 6.32 -14.01 5.50
C HIS A 98 5.13 -13.06 5.40
N GLU A 99 3.92 -13.57 5.15
CA GLU A 99 2.69 -12.77 5.17
C GLU A 99 2.43 -12.15 6.54
N LEU A 100 2.58 -12.94 7.63
CA LEU A 100 2.41 -12.45 9.00
C LEU A 100 3.50 -11.44 9.38
N GLU A 101 4.75 -11.66 8.98
CA GLU A 101 5.85 -10.73 9.21
C GLU A 101 5.63 -9.41 8.46
N ASN A 102 5.18 -9.45 7.21
CA ASN A 102 4.83 -8.27 6.43
C ASN A 102 3.65 -7.50 7.04
N ALA A 103 2.60 -8.21 7.48
CA ALA A 103 1.45 -7.60 8.13
C ALA A 103 1.82 -6.91 9.45
N ARG A 104 2.70 -7.55 10.26
CA ARG A 104 3.24 -6.95 11.49
C ARG A 104 4.09 -5.73 11.19
N ALA A 105 4.98 -5.81 10.20
CA ALA A 105 5.84 -4.70 9.81
C ALA A 105 5.00 -3.50 9.33
N GLU A 106 3.91 -3.72 8.60
CA GLU A 106 3.03 -2.64 8.17
C GLU A 106 2.26 -2.03 9.34
N HIS A 107 1.76 -2.86 10.26
CA HIS A 107 1.10 -2.38 11.48
C HIS A 107 2.06 -1.53 12.35
N ASP A 108 3.31 -1.97 12.53
CA ASP A 108 4.31 -1.19 13.25
C ASP A 108 4.66 0.13 12.55
N ARG A 109 4.75 0.15 11.21
CA ARG A 109 4.96 1.39 10.46
C ARG A 109 3.80 2.37 10.62
N SER A 110 2.55 1.89 10.61
CA SER A 110 1.36 2.69 10.86
C SER A 110 1.38 3.27 12.28
N ARG A 111 1.69 2.47 13.29
CA ARG A 111 1.81 2.93 14.67
C ARG A 111 2.90 4.01 14.85
N VAL A 112 4.08 3.81 14.26
CA VAL A 112 5.16 4.81 14.29
C VAL A 112 4.76 6.10 13.56
N ALA A 113 3.98 5.99 12.47
CA ALA A 113 3.43 7.16 11.77
C ALA A 113 2.46 7.94 12.65
N ASP A 114 1.54 7.27 13.35
CA ASP A 114 0.61 7.89 14.30
C ASP A 114 1.34 8.58 15.46
N GLU A 115 2.34 7.92 16.04
CA GLU A 115 3.16 8.50 17.12
C GLU A 115 3.90 9.76 16.65
N ARG A 116 4.46 9.74 15.43
CA ARG A 116 5.12 10.92 14.83
C ARG A 116 4.14 12.03 14.52
N PHE A 117 2.94 11.69 14.06
CA PHE A 117 1.85 12.65 13.82
C PHE A 117 1.47 13.34 15.13
N ALA A 118 1.14 12.56 16.18
CA ALA A 118 0.80 13.08 17.50
C ALA A 118 1.90 13.98 18.06
N ARG A 119 3.17 13.53 17.97
CA ARG A 119 4.30 14.32 18.44
C ARG A 119 4.47 15.63 17.68
N ALA A 120 4.27 15.64 16.36
CA ALA A 120 4.33 16.87 15.58
C ALA A 120 3.19 17.83 15.95
N ILE A 121 1.98 17.32 16.22
CA ILE A 121 0.86 18.15 16.71
C ILE A 121 1.19 18.79 18.06
N GLU A 122 1.78 18.05 19.01
CA GLU A 122 2.23 18.62 20.28
C GLU A 122 3.27 19.74 20.08
N LEU A 123 4.27 19.51 19.22
CA LEU A 123 5.32 20.48 18.92
C LEU A 123 4.80 21.73 18.20
N LEU A 124 3.65 21.65 17.52
CA LEU A 124 3.01 22.81 16.90
C LEU A 124 2.48 23.81 17.94
N GLY A 125 2.26 23.37 19.18
CA GLY A 125 1.89 24.23 20.32
C GLY A 125 3.09 24.87 21.04
N HIS A 126 4.32 24.62 20.57
CA HIS A 126 5.52 25.13 21.23
C HIS A 126 5.72 26.64 21.03
N GLU A 127 6.25 27.34 22.04
CA GLU A 127 6.47 28.81 22.00
C GLU A 127 7.50 29.24 20.94
N THR A 128 8.52 28.40 20.71
CA THR A 128 9.58 28.63 19.73
C THR A 128 9.11 28.37 18.29
N GLU A 129 9.23 29.38 17.43
CA GLU A 129 8.84 29.31 16.01
C GLU A 129 9.59 28.23 15.20
N GLN A 130 10.89 28.00 15.47
CA GLN A 130 11.68 27.00 14.75
C GLN A 130 11.16 25.58 15.04
N VAL A 131 10.69 25.35 16.27
CA VAL A 131 10.09 24.07 16.67
C VAL A 131 8.74 23.87 15.96
N ARG A 132 7.90 24.91 15.91
CA ARG A 132 6.63 24.86 15.16
C ARG A 132 6.87 24.61 13.67
N SER A 133 7.83 25.31 13.06
CA SER A 133 8.20 25.10 11.65
C SER A 133 8.69 23.66 11.40
N GLY A 134 9.54 23.13 12.29
CA GLY A 134 9.98 21.72 12.23
C GLY A 134 8.81 20.74 12.33
N ALA A 135 7.83 21.01 13.19
CA ALA A 135 6.61 20.21 13.30
C ALA A 135 5.77 20.24 12.01
N LEU A 136 5.60 21.41 11.40
CA LEU A 136 4.90 21.53 10.10
C LEU A 136 5.59 20.69 9.01
N HIS A 137 6.93 20.72 8.94
CA HIS A 137 7.68 19.90 7.99
C HIS A 137 7.55 18.40 8.27
N ALA A 138 7.51 17.99 9.53
CA ALA A 138 7.28 16.58 9.91
C ALA A 138 5.89 16.10 9.47
N LEU A 139 4.85 16.90 9.69
CA LEU A 139 3.48 16.61 9.23
C LEU A 139 3.42 16.50 7.71
N ALA A 140 4.00 17.46 6.99
CA ALA A 140 4.03 17.42 5.53
C ALA A 140 4.84 16.24 4.99
N GLY A 141 5.92 15.85 5.68
CA GLY A 141 6.69 14.63 5.36
C GLY A 141 5.85 13.37 5.47
N LEU A 142 5.00 13.28 6.50
CA LEU A 142 4.07 12.17 6.66
C LEU A 142 3.03 12.13 5.53
N ALA A 143 2.40 13.27 5.24
CA ALA A 143 1.40 13.40 4.18
C ALA A 143 1.94 13.16 2.77
N ARG A 144 3.24 13.38 2.51
CA ARG A 144 3.85 13.05 1.20
C ARG A 144 3.97 11.55 0.96
N ASN A 145 4.24 10.78 2.02
CA ASN A 145 4.49 9.34 1.89
C ASN A 145 3.24 8.49 2.13
N ARG A 146 2.19 9.08 2.69
CA ARG A 146 0.96 8.39 3.09
C ARG A 146 -0.27 9.25 2.77
N ASP A 147 -0.99 8.86 1.72
CA ASP A 147 -2.16 9.59 1.23
C ASP A 147 -3.27 9.70 2.29
N GLU A 148 -3.39 8.69 3.16
CA GLU A 148 -4.34 8.65 4.29
C GLU A 148 -4.22 9.85 5.25
N TYR A 149 -3.01 10.42 5.40
CA TYR A 149 -2.79 11.60 6.27
C TYR A 149 -2.96 12.92 5.53
N ARG A 150 -3.05 12.94 4.20
CA ARG A 150 -2.94 14.18 3.42
C ARG A 150 -4.06 15.16 3.73
N GLN A 151 -5.31 14.70 3.75
CA GLN A 151 -6.45 15.56 4.13
C GLN A 151 -6.30 16.07 5.56
N THR A 152 -6.01 15.19 6.53
CA THR A 152 -5.85 15.56 7.94
C THR A 152 -4.73 16.58 8.15
N VAL A 153 -3.58 16.40 7.48
CA VAL A 153 -2.47 17.35 7.55
C VAL A 153 -2.86 18.68 6.91
N LEU A 154 -3.51 18.68 5.74
CA LEU A 154 -4.03 19.91 5.13
C LEU A 154 -5.00 20.64 6.07
N ASP A 155 -5.88 19.91 6.77
CA ASP A 155 -6.81 20.47 7.76
C ASP A 155 -6.08 21.11 8.95
N VAL A 156 -5.00 20.49 9.44
CA VAL A 156 -4.14 21.06 10.50
C VAL A 156 -3.42 22.31 10.03
N LEU A 157 -2.80 22.29 8.85
CA LEU A 157 -2.13 23.46 8.26
C LEU A 157 -3.13 24.62 8.06
N CYS A 158 -4.31 24.31 7.53
CA CYS A 158 -5.40 25.26 7.38
C CYS A 158 -5.88 25.80 8.74
N ALA A 159 -6.08 24.94 9.73
CA ALA A 159 -6.46 25.35 11.09
C ALA A 159 -5.42 26.29 11.73
N TYR A 160 -4.13 26.01 11.51
CA TYR A 160 -3.06 26.91 11.94
C TYR A 160 -3.19 28.30 11.32
N LEU A 161 -3.41 28.37 10.00
CA LEU A 161 -3.59 29.65 9.28
C LEU A 161 -4.86 30.40 9.69
N ARG A 162 -5.91 29.68 10.10
CA ARG A 162 -7.17 30.25 10.62
C ARG A 162 -7.06 30.81 12.03
N ARG A 163 -5.99 30.51 12.79
CA ARG A 163 -5.78 31.14 14.10
C ARG A 163 -5.70 32.67 13.92
N PRO A 164 -6.33 33.48 14.79
CA PRO A 164 -6.29 34.92 14.69
C PRO A 164 -4.85 35.44 14.56
N PHE A 165 -4.62 36.26 13.55
CA PHE A 165 -3.31 36.85 13.28
C PHE A 165 -3.51 38.31 12.92
N ARG A 166 -2.78 39.19 13.60
CA ARG A 166 -2.69 40.59 13.24
C ARG A 166 -1.25 40.82 12.83
N ARG A 167 -1.05 41.19 11.57
CA ARG A 167 0.28 41.50 11.06
C ARG A 167 0.91 42.61 11.92
N GLY A 168 2.00 42.26 12.59
CA GLY A 168 2.86 43.20 13.30
C GLY A 168 3.83 43.91 12.35
N LYS A 169 5.05 44.20 12.84
CA LYS A 169 6.15 44.72 12.01
C LYS A 169 6.65 43.62 11.04
N SER A 170 7.47 44.00 10.06
CA SER A 170 7.94 43.13 8.96
C SER A 170 8.65 41.84 9.39
N ASP A 171 9.20 41.79 10.62
CA ASP A 171 9.94 40.65 11.16
C ASP A 171 9.13 39.85 12.21
N ASP A 172 7.81 39.76 12.05
CA ASP A 172 6.97 38.94 12.93
C ASP A 172 7.34 37.45 12.78
N PRO A 173 7.90 36.79 13.81
CA PRO A 173 8.34 35.40 13.68
C PRO A 173 7.18 34.43 13.40
N GLU A 174 5.96 34.77 13.81
CA GLU A 174 4.77 33.99 13.49
C GLU A 174 4.42 34.05 12.00
N LEU A 175 4.76 35.15 11.31
CA LEU A 175 4.57 35.27 9.86
C LEU A 175 5.42 34.24 9.11
N GLN A 176 6.65 33.98 9.57
CA GLN A 176 7.52 32.97 8.95
C GLN A 176 6.92 31.57 9.06
N VAL A 177 6.39 31.19 10.23
CA VAL A 177 5.74 29.89 10.43
C VAL A 177 4.50 29.76 9.53
N ARG A 178 3.73 30.85 9.36
CA ARG A 178 2.56 30.87 8.47
C ARG A 178 2.96 30.79 7.00
N HIS A 179 4.05 31.41 6.58
CA HIS A 179 4.61 31.24 5.24
C HIS A 179 5.02 29.78 5.00
N THR A 180 5.63 29.12 5.99
CA THR A 180 5.91 27.68 5.92
C THR A 180 4.64 26.86 5.74
N ALA A 181 3.59 27.12 6.52
CA ALA A 181 2.32 26.40 6.39
C ALA A 181 1.69 26.62 5.00
N GLN A 182 1.68 27.84 4.49
CA GLN A 182 1.20 28.20 3.15
C GLN A 182 1.97 27.46 2.03
N LEU A 183 3.30 27.44 2.11
CA LEU A 183 4.16 26.72 1.17
C LEU A 183 3.89 25.20 1.22
N LEU A 184 3.72 24.64 2.42
CA LEU A 184 3.46 23.22 2.58
C LEU A 184 2.09 22.82 2.06
N ILE A 185 1.06 23.67 2.19
CA ILE A 185 -0.23 23.46 1.54
C ILE A 185 -0.04 23.33 0.02
N ASN A 186 0.64 24.27 -0.62
CA ASN A 186 0.93 24.18 -2.07
C ASN A 186 1.61 22.85 -2.46
N ASN A 187 2.61 22.45 -1.70
CA ASN A 187 3.40 21.24 -1.99
C ASN A 187 2.62 19.93 -1.77
N LEU A 188 1.55 19.96 -0.97
CA LEU A 188 0.72 18.79 -0.69
C LEU A 188 -0.47 18.67 -1.65
N LEU A 189 -0.81 19.71 -2.40
CA LEU A 189 -1.92 19.66 -3.35
C LEU A 189 -1.49 19.03 -4.67
N PRO A 190 -2.36 18.20 -5.28
CA PRO A 190 -2.09 17.63 -6.59
C PRO A 190 -1.97 18.72 -7.65
N GLY A 191 -1.05 18.53 -8.60
CA GLY A 191 -0.91 19.40 -9.76
C GLY A 191 -1.92 19.05 -10.85
N LEU A 192 -2.04 19.89 -11.89
CA LEU A 192 -2.97 19.65 -13.01
C LEU A 192 -2.71 18.35 -13.80
N ARG A 193 -1.51 17.78 -13.70
CA ARG A 193 -1.12 16.54 -14.40
C ARG A 193 -1.50 15.26 -13.64
N ASP A 194 -1.88 15.38 -12.38
CA ASP A 194 -2.21 14.24 -11.52
C ASP A 194 -3.69 13.89 -11.69
N ALA A 195 -4.03 13.20 -12.78
CA ALA A 195 -5.42 12.95 -13.19
C ALA A 195 -6.23 12.13 -12.15
N ASP A 196 -5.59 11.14 -11.52
CA ASP A 196 -6.23 10.21 -10.58
C ASP A 196 -6.01 10.60 -9.11
N ALA A 197 -5.45 11.79 -8.84
CA ALA A 197 -5.19 12.21 -7.47
C ALA A 197 -6.49 12.52 -6.73
N GLN A 198 -6.53 12.14 -5.44
CA GLN A 198 -7.63 12.50 -4.56
C GLN A 198 -7.70 14.02 -4.39
N HIS A 199 -8.87 14.60 -4.63
CA HIS A 199 -9.09 16.04 -4.43
C HIS A 199 -9.41 16.34 -2.98
N HIS A 200 -8.69 17.31 -2.41
CA HIS A 200 -8.78 17.63 -0.98
C HIS A 200 -9.63 18.88 -0.71
N VAL A 201 -10.25 18.94 0.45
CA VAL A 201 -10.94 20.13 0.94
C VAL A 201 -9.92 21.07 1.58
N LEU A 202 -9.94 22.34 1.20
CA LEU A 202 -9.16 23.39 1.84
C LEU A 202 -10.09 24.37 2.55
N ASN A 203 -9.93 24.47 3.87
CA ASN A 203 -10.68 25.42 4.68
C ASN A 203 -9.79 26.53 5.24
N LEU A 204 -9.68 27.60 4.46
CA LEU A 204 -8.95 28.83 4.77
C LEU A 204 -9.90 29.95 5.26
N THR A 205 -11.06 29.58 5.80
CA THR A 205 -12.06 30.54 6.31
C THR A 205 -11.45 31.44 7.40
N GLY A 206 -11.47 32.75 7.19
CA GLY A 206 -10.91 33.74 8.11
C GLY A 206 -9.39 33.78 8.16
N ALA A 207 -8.69 33.04 7.30
CA ALA A 207 -7.23 33.02 7.27
C ALA A 207 -6.66 34.36 6.77
N TYR A 208 -5.50 34.75 7.29
CA TYR A 208 -4.66 35.79 6.71
C TYR A 208 -3.62 35.13 5.80
N LEU A 209 -3.65 35.49 4.51
CA LEU A 209 -2.83 34.91 3.46
C LEU A 209 -1.93 35.98 2.85
N GLU A 210 -0.63 35.72 2.85
CA GLU A 210 0.41 36.62 2.36
C GLU A 210 1.38 35.82 1.50
N TYR A 211 1.54 36.25 0.25
CA TYR A 211 2.27 35.50 -0.80
C TYR A 211 1.77 34.06 -1.00
N PHE A 212 0.50 33.77 -0.68
CA PHE A 212 -0.07 32.44 -0.85
C PHE A 212 -0.13 32.08 -2.33
N ASP A 213 0.38 30.91 -2.69
CA ASP A 213 0.39 30.45 -4.06
C ASP A 213 -0.02 28.97 -4.12
N ILE A 214 -1.16 28.70 -4.75
CA ILE A 214 -1.59 27.36 -5.15
C ILE A 214 -1.93 27.32 -6.64
N SER A 215 -1.19 28.09 -7.44
CA SER A 215 -1.33 28.12 -8.88
C SER A 215 -1.13 26.74 -9.49
N GLU A 216 -1.93 26.42 -10.52
CA GLU A 216 -1.85 25.15 -11.27
C GLU A 216 -1.98 23.90 -10.36
N ARG A 217 -2.72 24.05 -9.26
CA ARG A 217 -3.13 22.95 -8.37
C ARG A 217 -4.58 22.54 -8.62
N GLN A 218 -4.94 21.38 -8.09
CA GLN A 218 -6.32 20.90 -8.05
C GLN A 218 -6.79 20.75 -6.60
N VAL A 219 -8.03 21.15 -6.34
CA VAL A 219 -8.68 21.02 -5.03
C VAL A 219 -10.11 20.51 -5.21
N GLY A 220 -10.62 19.85 -4.16
CA GLY A 220 -12.00 19.42 -4.09
C GLY A 220 -12.89 20.61 -3.81
N THR A 221 -13.02 20.97 -2.54
CA THR A 221 -13.78 22.17 -2.11
C THR A 221 -12.83 23.23 -1.56
N LEU A 222 -13.08 24.49 -1.90
CA LEU A 222 -12.26 25.62 -1.47
C LEU A 222 -13.09 26.61 -0.64
N LEU A 223 -12.83 26.68 0.67
CA LEU A 223 -13.50 27.61 1.58
C LEU A 223 -12.53 28.72 1.98
N VAL A 224 -12.77 29.94 1.50
CA VAL A 224 -11.91 31.12 1.74
C VAL A 224 -12.75 32.29 2.25
N ARG A 225 -13.85 31.97 2.95
CA ARG A 225 -14.81 32.96 3.45
C ARG A 225 -14.15 33.86 4.50
N GLY A 226 -14.36 35.16 4.43
CA GLY A 226 -13.81 36.10 5.42
C GLY A 226 -12.28 36.16 5.46
N ALA A 227 -11.57 35.50 4.55
CA ALA A 227 -10.12 35.53 4.51
C ALA A 227 -9.60 36.91 4.10
N THR A 228 -8.38 37.25 4.49
CA THR A 228 -7.69 38.46 4.05
C THR A 228 -6.52 38.07 3.15
N PHE A 229 -6.54 38.52 1.90
CA PHE A 229 -5.45 38.38 0.95
C PHE A 229 -4.58 39.63 0.98
N SER A 230 -3.29 39.45 1.22
CA SER A 230 -2.31 40.53 1.34
C SER A 230 -1.16 40.31 0.36
N HIS A 231 -0.63 41.41 -0.20
CA HIS A 231 0.35 41.39 -1.30
C HIS A 231 -0.14 40.49 -2.45
N SER A 232 0.73 39.73 -3.11
CA SER A 232 0.36 38.89 -4.25
C SER A 232 -0.07 37.50 -3.80
N THR A 233 -1.36 37.21 -3.79
CA THR A 233 -1.91 35.85 -3.63
C THR A 233 -2.33 35.29 -4.98
N SER A 234 -1.89 34.07 -5.33
CA SER A 234 -2.12 33.46 -6.62
C SER A 234 -2.87 32.13 -6.54
N PHE A 235 -3.97 32.09 -7.28
CA PHE A 235 -4.77 30.91 -7.63
C PHE A 235 -4.80 30.74 -9.16
N ARG A 236 -3.77 31.23 -9.86
CA ARG A 236 -3.70 31.19 -11.33
C ARG A 236 -3.76 29.74 -11.82
N GLY A 237 -4.68 29.44 -12.73
CA GLY A 237 -4.85 28.09 -13.27
C GLY A 237 -5.31 27.05 -12.25
N LEU A 238 -5.74 27.46 -11.05
CA LEU A 238 -6.31 26.56 -10.05
C LEU A 238 -7.56 25.88 -10.61
N VAL A 239 -7.72 24.58 -10.37
CA VAL A 239 -8.95 23.85 -10.67
C VAL A 239 -9.65 23.48 -9.36
N VAL A 240 -10.88 23.95 -9.19
CA VAL A 240 -11.78 23.56 -8.08
C VAL A 240 -12.85 22.63 -8.63
N HIS A 241 -12.83 21.37 -8.20
CA HIS A 241 -13.77 20.33 -8.67
C HIS A 241 -15.14 20.41 -8.00
N GLY A 242 -15.16 20.79 -6.73
CA GLY A 242 -16.36 21.06 -5.94
C GLY A 242 -16.67 22.56 -5.87
N ASP A 243 -17.18 23.01 -4.72
CA ASP A 243 -17.57 24.39 -4.52
C ASP A 243 -16.40 25.28 -4.07
N ALA A 244 -16.44 26.55 -4.48
CA ALA A 244 -15.54 27.60 -4.07
C ALA A 244 -16.30 28.76 -3.41
N TYR A 245 -15.90 29.14 -2.20
CA TYR A 245 -16.55 30.19 -1.43
C TYR A 245 -15.56 31.25 -0.96
N PHE A 246 -15.57 32.40 -1.63
CA PHE A 246 -14.78 33.59 -1.31
C PHE A 246 -15.59 34.66 -0.54
N THR A 247 -16.83 34.33 -0.16
CA THR A 247 -17.78 35.23 0.51
C THR A 247 -17.13 36.06 1.63
N GLU A 248 -17.35 37.37 1.64
CA GLU A 248 -16.86 38.30 2.69
C GLU A 248 -15.32 38.37 2.83
N SER A 249 -14.56 37.85 1.87
CA SER A 249 -13.10 37.99 1.86
C SER A 249 -12.67 39.41 1.50
N LYS A 250 -11.47 39.79 1.97
CA LYS A 250 -10.87 41.11 1.76
C LYS A 250 -9.60 40.98 0.95
N CYS A 251 -9.49 41.71 -0.15
CA CYS A 251 -8.30 41.82 -0.96
C CYS A 251 -7.62 43.16 -0.67
N LYS A 252 -6.46 43.11 -0.01
CA LYS A 252 -5.60 44.26 0.31
C LYS A 252 -4.33 44.32 -0.54
N GLY A 253 -4.26 43.47 -1.55
CA GLY A 253 -3.12 43.32 -2.44
C GLY A 253 -3.61 42.90 -3.81
N ARG A 254 -2.94 41.94 -4.45
CA ARG A 254 -3.38 41.36 -5.72
C ARG A 254 -3.82 39.91 -5.50
N LEU A 255 -5.07 39.61 -5.81
CA LEU A 255 -5.63 38.27 -5.85
C LEU A 255 -5.74 37.83 -7.31
N ARG A 256 -4.89 36.88 -7.72
CA ARG A 256 -4.88 36.35 -9.09
C ARG A 256 -5.71 35.08 -9.17
N LEU A 257 -6.74 35.09 -10.00
CA LEU A 257 -7.59 33.95 -10.34
C LEU A 257 -7.57 33.70 -11.85
N ASP A 258 -6.52 34.21 -12.53
CA ASP A 258 -6.33 34.07 -13.97
C ASP A 258 -6.41 32.60 -14.40
N ASN A 259 -7.21 32.30 -15.42
CA ASN A 259 -7.39 30.93 -15.93
C ASN A 259 -7.84 29.89 -14.88
N ALA A 260 -8.31 30.31 -13.70
CA ALA A 260 -8.86 29.39 -12.71
C ALA A 260 -10.17 28.77 -13.23
N VAL A 261 -10.42 27.50 -12.90
CA VAL A 261 -11.62 26.77 -13.33
C VAL A 261 -12.42 26.34 -12.11
N PHE A 262 -13.69 26.74 -12.07
CA PHE A 262 -14.64 26.39 -11.02
C PHE A 262 -15.72 25.49 -11.59
N HIS A 263 -15.71 24.22 -11.22
CA HIS A 263 -16.69 23.24 -11.66
C HIS A 263 -18.01 23.34 -10.89
N GLY A 264 -17.93 23.46 -9.56
CA GLY A 264 -19.09 23.65 -8.70
C GLY A 264 -19.50 25.12 -8.55
N LYS A 265 -20.18 25.43 -7.45
CA LYS A 265 -20.61 26.80 -7.14
C LYS A 265 -19.40 27.68 -6.88
N ALA A 266 -19.44 28.92 -7.34
CA ALA A 266 -18.37 29.90 -7.12
C ALA A 266 -18.95 31.20 -6.54
N TRP A 267 -18.88 31.39 -5.23
CA TRP A 267 -19.48 32.54 -4.55
C TRP A 267 -18.42 33.56 -4.12
N PHE A 268 -18.46 34.72 -4.77
CA PHE A 268 -17.66 35.91 -4.51
C PHE A 268 -18.53 37.04 -3.93
N SER A 269 -19.61 36.70 -3.24
CA SER A 269 -20.51 37.71 -2.69
C SER A 269 -19.82 38.48 -1.56
N LYS A 270 -19.96 39.81 -1.56
CA LYS A 270 -19.33 40.72 -0.60
C LYS A 270 -17.81 40.61 -0.52
N VAL A 271 -17.14 40.22 -1.60
CA VAL A 271 -15.67 40.34 -1.69
C VAL A 271 -15.32 41.83 -1.75
N ASP A 272 -14.46 42.28 -0.85
CA ASP A 272 -14.01 43.67 -0.79
C ASP A 272 -12.60 43.80 -1.35
N ALA A 273 -12.47 44.41 -2.52
CA ALA A 273 -11.18 44.71 -3.15
C ALA A 273 -10.95 46.22 -3.32
N SER A 274 -11.49 47.07 -2.44
CA SER A 274 -11.28 48.53 -2.53
C SER A 274 -9.82 48.95 -2.30
N GLU A 275 -9.05 48.16 -1.55
CA GLU A 275 -7.63 48.38 -1.23
C GLU A 275 -6.69 47.50 -2.08
N GLY A 276 -7.23 46.81 -3.09
CA GLY A 276 -6.50 45.80 -3.84
C GLY A 276 -7.04 45.60 -5.25
N GLU A 277 -6.65 44.48 -5.85
CA GLU A 277 -6.99 44.13 -7.23
C GLU A 277 -7.31 42.63 -7.29
N VAL A 278 -8.46 42.28 -7.86
CA VAL A 278 -8.80 40.89 -8.16
C VAL A 278 -8.79 40.71 -9.67
N VAL A 279 -7.93 39.82 -10.15
CA VAL A 279 -7.74 39.54 -11.57
C VAL A 279 -8.42 38.21 -11.91
N LEU A 280 -9.37 38.24 -12.83
CA LEU A 280 -10.19 37.08 -13.23
C LEU A 280 -10.02 36.70 -14.71
N THR A 281 -9.01 37.25 -15.38
CA THR A 281 -8.82 37.07 -16.83
C THR A 281 -8.74 35.59 -17.21
N GLY A 282 -9.62 35.16 -18.10
CA GLY A 282 -9.70 33.76 -18.54
C GLY A 282 -10.25 32.77 -17.50
N ALA A 283 -10.72 33.24 -16.34
CA ALA A 283 -11.37 32.37 -15.36
C ALA A 283 -12.65 31.76 -15.94
N ARG A 284 -12.88 30.47 -15.67
CA ARG A 284 -14.01 29.71 -16.18
C ARG A 284 -14.91 29.29 -15.02
N PHE A 285 -16.16 29.73 -15.07
CA PHE A 285 -17.19 29.38 -14.11
C PHE A 285 -18.20 28.44 -14.76
N LEU A 286 -18.10 27.14 -14.46
CA LEU A 286 -18.95 26.12 -15.07
C LEU A 286 -20.22 25.86 -14.24
N GLY A 287 -20.19 26.17 -12.95
CA GLY A 287 -21.34 26.14 -12.04
C GLY A 287 -21.91 27.52 -11.72
N GLU A 288 -22.89 27.54 -10.80
CA GLU A 288 -23.54 28.78 -10.35
C GLU A 288 -22.55 29.76 -9.74
N THR A 289 -22.57 31.01 -10.21
CA THR A 289 -21.62 32.03 -9.79
C THR A 289 -22.32 33.29 -9.30
N LYS A 290 -21.83 33.86 -8.19
CA LYS A 290 -22.44 35.03 -7.56
C LYS A 290 -21.42 36.05 -7.08
N PHE A 291 -21.53 37.28 -7.59
CA PHE A 291 -20.71 38.45 -7.23
C PHE A 291 -21.49 39.51 -6.45
N ALA A 292 -22.59 39.14 -5.79
CA ALA A 292 -23.48 40.12 -5.19
C ALA A 292 -22.80 40.91 -4.07
N GLY A 293 -22.81 42.24 -4.16
CA GLY A 293 -22.25 43.14 -3.14
C GLY A 293 -20.72 43.18 -3.09
N SER A 294 -20.01 42.63 -4.08
CA SER A 294 -18.55 42.75 -4.18
C SER A 294 -18.11 44.09 -4.76
N THR A 295 -16.97 44.60 -4.33
CA THR A 295 -16.34 45.84 -4.81
C THR A 295 -14.97 45.53 -5.43
N GLY A 296 -14.58 46.23 -6.49
CA GLY A 296 -13.22 46.16 -7.05
C GLY A 296 -12.85 44.84 -7.75
N LEU A 297 -13.82 44.02 -8.15
CA LEU A 297 -13.55 42.84 -8.97
C LEU A 297 -13.30 43.27 -10.42
N GLY A 298 -12.09 43.01 -10.93
CA GLY A 298 -11.70 43.33 -12.30
C GLY A 298 -12.66 42.66 -13.29
N ARG A 299 -13.35 43.49 -14.08
CA ARG A 299 -14.11 43.07 -15.26
C ARG A 299 -13.24 43.38 -16.47
N ASP A 300 -12.61 42.35 -17.02
CA ASP A 300 -12.19 42.31 -18.42
C ASP A 300 -12.61 40.96 -19.00
#